data_AF-A0A3N4JD80-F1
#
_entry.id   AF-A0A3N4JD80-F1
#
_cell.length_a   1.000
_cell.length_b   1.000
_cell.length_c   1.000
_cell.angle_alpha   90.00
_cell.angle_beta   90.00
_cell.angle_gamma   90.00
#
_symmetry.space_group_name_H-M   'P 1'
#
loop_
_entity.id
_entity.type
_entity.pdbx_description
1 polymer ?
#
loop_
_entity_poly.entity_id
_entity_poly.type
_entity_poly.pdbx_seq_one_letter_code
_entity_poly.pdbx_strand_id
1 'polypeptide(L)'
;MLISPLFPFLNILPRKTVFYSIRRALLSTLNAPTVYANFFKKYNFEKYTFEPGRSPEQEFQLLAKTRQWGTKQTTRNQRLLEIAIRQAEFFERFEDFREDGWDEGKIADVKNQYEVLTGVSSHKEDEAREAYEDVVEGKTAIAKFFIENQCPGYSYSYRSSVVELSELVEAREDMWEEIAGDRERRGSYKKTEEYYRLQREFQVATEECFESFLRVKIGSLEEKETRPWETLAELLKLGKAPMDRSTAAELIKTVHINIYDFIDLFTFHLPPSANTLEKLLTTEFYRVQKLRFPDVVTLAAYSRLIHRVYNLENAKTNGTLVLLLHRLKEHFRSIDDLMKMIHHRNPWDGTPSPDMAKKTLRQIFPREWERLDKELRERFPREWRKDNGG
;
A
#
# COMPACT_ATOMS: atom_id res chain seq x y z
N MET A 1 -50.04 -46.63 13.25
CA MET A 1 -48.75 -46.24 13.83
C MET A 1 -47.75 -46.08 12.69
N LEU A 2 -47.31 -44.83 12.44
CA LEU A 2 -45.91 -44.35 12.23
C LEU A 2 -44.92 -45.33 11.54
N ILE A 3 -44.10 -45.01 10.50
CA ILE A 3 -43.26 -43.83 10.20
C ILE A 3 -42.90 -43.75 8.69
N SER A 4 -42.78 -42.50 8.23
CA SER A 4 -42.10 -41.82 7.10
C SER A 4 -41.19 -42.52 6.07
N PRO A 5 -41.15 -41.98 4.82
CA PRO A 5 -39.98 -41.97 3.94
C PRO A 5 -39.17 -40.66 4.03
N LEU A 6 -37.84 -40.76 3.89
CA LEU A 6 -36.89 -39.65 3.83
C LEU A 6 -36.84 -39.01 2.42
N PHE A 7 -36.70 -37.69 2.42
CA PHE A 7 -36.74 -36.76 1.27
C PHE A 7 -35.48 -36.78 0.38
N PRO A 8 -35.59 -36.23 -0.86
CA PRO A 8 -34.48 -36.06 -1.80
C PRO A 8 -34.01 -34.59 -1.97
N PHE A 9 -32.82 -34.44 -2.57
CA PHE A 9 -32.20 -33.29 -3.26
C PHE A 9 -32.15 -31.88 -2.60
N LEU A 10 -30.91 -31.46 -2.30
CA LEU A 10 -30.51 -30.07 -2.09
C LEU A 10 -30.55 -29.28 -3.41
N ASN A 11 -31.30 -28.18 -3.41
CA ASN A 11 -31.35 -27.20 -4.50
C ASN A 11 -30.02 -26.44 -4.63
N ILE A 12 -29.36 -26.58 -5.78
CA ILE A 12 -28.31 -25.66 -6.23
C ILE A 12 -29.02 -24.43 -6.80
N LEU A 13 -28.98 -23.30 -6.09
CA LEU A 13 -29.40 -22.01 -6.64
C LEU A 13 -28.44 -21.59 -7.78
N PRO A 14 -28.94 -21.07 -8.91
CA PRO A 14 -28.10 -20.62 -10.00
C PRO A 14 -27.23 -19.42 -9.58
N ARG A 15 -25.92 -19.46 -9.92
CA ARG A 15 -24.91 -18.43 -9.59
C ARG A 15 -25.32 -16.98 -9.90
N LYS A 16 -26.25 -16.75 -10.85
CA LYS A 16 -26.72 -15.41 -11.22
C LYS A 16 -27.52 -14.72 -10.09
N THR A 17 -28.29 -15.46 -9.30
CA THR A 17 -29.15 -14.87 -8.26
C THR A 17 -28.35 -14.39 -7.05
N VAL A 18 -27.24 -15.05 -6.73
CA VAL A 18 -26.33 -14.66 -5.63
C VAL A 18 -25.58 -13.37 -5.97
N PHE A 19 -25.15 -13.21 -7.22
CA PHE A 19 -24.49 -11.99 -7.71
C PHE A 19 -25.41 -10.76 -7.64
N TYR A 20 -26.69 -10.91 -8.02
CA TYR A 20 -27.68 -9.83 -7.93
C TYR A 20 -27.98 -9.41 -6.49
N SER A 21 -28.07 -10.37 -5.55
CA SER A 21 -28.37 -10.08 -4.15
C SER A 21 -27.21 -9.39 -3.42
N ILE A 22 -25.96 -9.82 -3.66
CA ILE A 22 -24.77 -9.19 -3.06
C ILE A 22 -24.53 -7.80 -3.64
N ARG A 23 -24.69 -7.62 -4.96
CA ARG A 23 -24.62 -6.29 -5.62
C ARG A 23 -25.71 -5.35 -5.09
N ARG A 24 -26.92 -5.85 -4.83
CA ARG A 24 -28.02 -5.08 -4.23
C ARG A 24 -27.74 -4.69 -2.78
N ALA A 25 -27.14 -5.56 -1.99
CA ALA A 25 -26.71 -5.24 -0.63
C ALA A 25 -25.61 -4.15 -0.62
N LEU A 26 -24.64 -4.26 -1.51
CA LEU A 26 -23.50 -3.33 -1.64
C LEU A 26 -23.91 -1.95 -2.18
N LEU A 27 -24.87 -1.90 -3.10
CA LEU A 27 -25.46 -0.64 -3.56
C LEU A 27 -26.38 -0.04 -2.48
N SER A 28 -27.02 -0.85 -1.64
CA SER A 28 -27.84 -0.33 -0.53
C SER A 28 -27.02 0.29 0.60
N THR A 29 -25.78 -0.19 0.82
CA THR A 29 -24.84 0.40 1.80
C THR A 29 -24.07 1.61 1.25
N LEU A 30 -24.18 1.87 -0.06
CA LEU A 30 -23.53 2.98 -0.78
C LEU A 30 -24.54 3.94 -1.42
N ASN A 31 -25.77 4.04 -0.88
CA ASN A 31 -26.71 5.04 -1.37
C ASN A 31 -26.14 6.46 -1.17
N ALA A 32 -26.57 7.40 -2.01
CA ALA A 32 -26.07 8.77 -1.99
C ALA A 32 -26.12 9.42 -0.59
N PRO A 33 -27.20 9.25 0.21
CA PRO A 33 -27.24 9.69 1.60
C PRO A 33 -26.11 9.14 2.48
N THR A 34 -25.71 7.88 2.28
CA THR A 34 -24.69 7.22 3.09
C THR A 34 -23.29 7.67 2.74
N VAL A 35 -23.02 7.97 1.47
CA VAL A 35 -21.67 8.35 1.00
C VAL A 35 -21.21 9.68 1.60
N TYR A 36 -22.01 10.74 1.50
CA TYR A 36 -21.62 12.02 2.13
C TYR A 36 -21.81 11.98 3.66
N ALA A 37 -22.77 11.22 4.20
CA ALA A 37 -22.87 11.03 5.65
C ALA A 37 -21.58 10.41 6.22
N ASN A 38 -20.97 9.45 5.51
CA ASN A 38 -19.70 8.85 5.89
C ASN A 38 -18.55 9.86 5.84
N PHE A 39 -18.57 10.82 4.92
CA PHE A 39 -17.62 11.93 4.93
C PHE A 39 -17.73 12.73 6.24
N PHE A 40 -18.93 13.18 6.62
CA PHE A 40 -19.11 14.02 7.82
C PHE A 40 -18.89 13.26 9.13
N LYS A 41 -19.36 12.00 9.22
CA LYS A 41 -19.22 11.18 10.44
C LYS A 41 -17.77 10.99 10.88
N LYS A 42 -16.81 10.96 9.94
CA LYS A 42 -15.37 10.90 10.24
C LYS A 42 -14.89 12.08 11.09
N TYR A 43 -15.62 13.20 11.05
CA TYR A 43 -15.27 14.40 11.79
C TYR A 43 -16.08 14.60 13.06
N ASN A 44 -16.95 13.66 13.46
CA ASN A 44 -17.72 13.75 14.70
C ASN A 44 -16.82 13.95 15.92
N PHE A 45 -17.17 14.91 16.79
CA PHE A 45 -16.51 15.19 18.06
C PHE A 45 -17.46 15.89 19.03
N GLU A 46 -17.04 16.16 20.27
CA GLU A 46 -17.91 16.69 21.33
C GLU A 46 -18.73 17.93 20.91
N LYS A 47 -18.19 18.80 20.05
CA LYS A 47 -18.87 20.03 19.60
C LYS A 47 -19.54 19.92 18.23
N TYR A 48 -19.44 18.79 17.53
CA TYR A 48 -20.04 18.57 16.22
C TYR A 48 -20.44 17.12 16.05
N THR A 49 -21.72 16.92 15.79
CA THR A 49 -22.28 15.63 15.39
C THR A 49 -23.02 15.84 14.09
N PHE A 50 -22.69 15.03 13.08
CA PHE A 50 -23.41 15.05 11.81
C PHE A 50 -24.90 14.76 12.04
N GLU A 51 -25.75 15.70 11.63
CA GLU A 51 -27.21 15.56 11.66
C GLU A 51 -27.76 15.54 10.23
N PRO A 52 -28.47 14.46 9.82
CA PRO A 52 -29.08 14.43 8.50
C PRO A 52 -30.18 15.49 8.41
N GLY A 53 -30.20 16.25 7.30
CA GLY A 53 -31.24 17.25 7.02
C GLY A 53 -30.73 18.56 6.43
N ARG A 54 -29.43 18.83 6.53
CA ARG A 54 -28.80 19.98 5.85
C ARG A 54 -28.23 19.57 4.49
N SER A 55 -28.10 20.55 3.59
CA SER A 55 -27.32 20.32 2.38
C SER A 55 -25.86 20.06 2.74
N PRO A 56 -25.12 19.23 1.95
CA PRO A 56 -23.71 18.95 2.21
C PRO A 56 -22.87 20.22 2.40
N GLU A 57 -23.14 21.26 1.60
CA GLU A 57 -22.41 22.53 1.69
C GLU A 57 -22.65 23.25 3.02
N GLN A 58 -23.91 23.32 3.49
CA GLN A 58 -24.24 23.92 4.78
C GLN A 58 -23.63 23.14 5.95
N GLU A 59 -23.65 21.82 5.87
CA GLU A 59 -23.08 20.94 6.87
C GLU A 59 -21.55 21.08 6.93
N PHE A 60 -20.91 21.24 5.76
CA PHE A 60 -19.48 21.53 5.67
C PHE A 60 -19.11 22.88 6.26
N GLN A 61 -19.88 23.93 5.99
CA GLN A 61 -19.64 25.25 6.60
C GLN A 61 -19.79 25.19 8.12
N LEU A 62 -20.76 24.42 8.65
CA LEU A 62 -20.88 24.18 10.09
C LEU A 62 -19.64 23.45 10.63
N LEU A 63 -19.23 22.36 9.97
CA LEU A 63 -18.08 21.57 10.37
C LEU A 63 -16.80 22.43 10.39
N ALA A 64 -16.52 23.16 9.30
CA ALA A 64 -15.36 24.03 9.16
C ALA A 64 -15.34 25.13 10.23
N LYS A 65 -16.50 25.74 10.50
CA LYS A 65 -16.65 26.75 11.56
C LYS A 65 -16.40 26.16 12.95
N THR A 66 -17.01 25.01 13.25
CA THR A 66 -16.90 24.36 14.58
C THR A 66 -15.48 23.85 14.84
N ARG A 67 -14.81 23.34 13.80
CA ARG A 67 -13.40 22.94 13.85
C ARG A 67 -12.41 24.10 13.77
N GLN A 68 -12.88 25.32 13.49
CA GLN A 68 -12.04 26.50 13.28
C GLN A 68 -10.97 26.28 12.21
N TRP A 69 -11.33 25.60 11.12
CA TRP A 69 -10.40 25.29 10.04
C TRP A 69 -9.85 26.56 9.37
N GLY A 70 -8.52 26.64 9.24
CA GLY A 70 -7.85 27.64 8.43
C GLY A 70 -8.13 27.45 6.94
N THR A 71 -7.87 28.48 6.13
CA THR A 71 -8.16 28.52 4.68
C THR A 71 -7.62 27.31 3.91
N LYS A 72 -6.40 26.86 4.23
CA LYS A 72 -5.77 25.67 3.62
C LYS A 72 -6.54 24.38 3.92
N GLN A 73 -6.89 24.16 5.20
CA GLN A 73 -7.65 23.00 5.67
C GLN A 73 -9.06 22.98 5.04
N THR A 74 -9.73 24.13 5.02
CA THR A 74 -11.04 24.30 4.40
C THR A 74 -11.00 23.96 2.92
N THR A 75 -10.02 24.48 2.18
CA THR A 75 -9.87 24.19 0.73
C THR A 75 -9.61 22.71 0.47
N ARG A 76 -8.76 22.05 1.28
CA ARG A 76 -8.48 20.62 1.16
C ARG A 76 -9.74 19.79 1.38
N ASN A 77 -10.45 20.03 2.49
CA ASN A 77 -11.63 19.24 2.83
C ASN A 77 -12.83 19.54 1.91
N GLN A 78 -12.92 20.74 1.33
CA GLN A 78 -13.92 21.06 0.30
C GLN A 78 -13.76 20.16 -0.92
N ARG A 79 -12.52 19.96 -1.39
CA ARG A 79 -12.25 19.05 -2.52
C ARG A 79 -12.65 17.60 -2.20
N LEU A 80 -12.41 17.15 -0.97
CA LEU A 80 -12.81 15.81 -0.53
C LEU A 80 -14.34 15.68 -0.46
N LEU A 81 -15.04 16.73 0.00
CA LEU A 81 -16.48 16.79 -0.03
C LEU A 81 -17.03 16.73 -1.46
N GLU A 82 -16.46 17.51 -2.38
CA GLU A 82 -16.86 17.49 -3.80
C GLU A 82 -16.72 16.09 -4.41
N ILE A 83 -15.65 15.35 -4.06
CA ILE A 83 -15.48 13.95 -4.48
C ILE A 83 -16.60 13.08 -3.90
N ALA A 84 -16.90 13.21 -2.60
CA ALA A 84 -17.96 12.45 -1.95
C ALA A 84 -19.35 12.77 -2.54
N ILE A 85 -19.62 14.04 -2.87
CA ILE A 85 -20.87 14.46 -3.53
C ILE A 85 -20.97 13.83 -4.92
N ARG A 86 -19.92 13.90 -5.74
CA ARG A 86 -19.95 13.27 -7.08
C ARG A 86 -20.10 11.75 -7.02
N GLN A 87 -19.51 11.11 -6.02
CA GLN A 87 -19.73 9.69 -5.74
C GLN A 87 -21.19 9.43 -5.35
N ALA A 88 -21.77 10.25 -4.49
CA ALA A 88 -23.17 10.16 -4.10
C ALA A 88 -24.10 10.34 -5.32
N GLU A 89 -23.92 11.38 -6.12
CA GLU A 89 -24.67 11.64 -7.37
C GLU A 89 -24.51 10.50 -8.39
N PHE A 90 -23.33 9.88 -8.45
CA PHE A 90 -23.11 8.68 -9.23
C PHE A 90 -24.05 7.57 -8.75
N PHE A 91 -24.05 7.23 -7.45
CA PHE A 91 -24.93 6.19 -6.90
C PHE A 91 -26.42 6.52 -7.00
N GLU A 92 -26.82 7.78 -6.85
CA GLU A 92 -28.21 8.23 -7.04
C GLU A 92 -28.69 7.95 -8.48
N ARG A 93 -27.88 8.31 -9.48
CA ARG A 93 -28.15 7.96 -10.87
C ARG A 93 -28.25 6.45 -11.07
N PHE A 94 -27.53 5.63 -10.29
CA PHE A 94 -27.63 4.17 -10.35
C PHE A 94 -28.90 3.59 -9.75
N GLU A 95 -29.51 4.27 -8.80
CA GLU A 95 -30.74 3.81 -8.17
C GLU A 95 -31.97 3.95 -9.09
N ASP A 96 -31.93 4.83 -10.09
CA ASP A 96 -33.02 5.03 -11.05
C ASP A 96 -33.06 3.97 -12.18
N PHE A 97 -31.96 3.26 -12.45
CA PHE A 97 -31.89 2.21 -13.49
C PHE A 97 -32.51 0.86 -13.08
N ARG A 98 -33.43 0.84 -12.10
CA ARG A 98 -34.00 -0.40 -11.55
C ARG A 98 -35.05 -1.07 -12.43
N GLU A 99 -35.60 -0.40 -13.45
CA GLU A 99 -36.72 -0.94 -14.24
C GLU A 99 -36.31 -1.69 -15.52
N ASP A 100 -35.21 -1.31 -16.17
CA ASP A 100 -34.76 -1.93 -17.42
C ASP A 100 -33.39 -2.60 -17.21
N GLY A 101 -33.37 -3.93 -17.22
CA GLY A 101 -32.22 -4.76 -16.84
C GLY A 101 -30.83 -4.33 -17.35
N TRP A 102 -29.81 -4.76 -16.61
CA TRP A 102 -28.40 -4.49 -16.91
C TRP A 102 -27.89 -5.38 -18.05
N ASP A 103 -27.56 -4.79 -19.19
CA ASP A 103 -26.70 -5.43 -20.18
C ASP A 103 -25.20 -5.19 -19.86
N GLU A 104 -24.33 -6.00 -20.46
CA GLU A 104 -22.88 -5.94 -20.23
C GLU A 104 -22.25 -4.61 -20.66
N GLY A 105 -22.84 -3.92 -21.66
CA GLY A 105 -22.37 -2.62 -22.14
C GLY A 105 -22.59 -1.53 -21.10
N LYS A 106 -23.80 -1.48 -20.51
CA LYS A 106 -24.11 -0.54 -19.41
C LYS A 106 -23.21 -0.78 -18.20
N ILE A 107 -22.89 -2.03 -17.85
CA ILE A 107 -21.97 -2.32 -16.73
C ILE A 107 -20.58 -1.73 -17.01
N ALA A 108 -20.06 -1.88 -18.24
CA ALA A 108 -18.75 -1.35 -18.62
C ALA A 108 -18.71 0.19 -18.59
N ASP A 109 -19.75 0.87 -19.08
CA ASP A 109 -19.85 2.34 -19.06
C ASP A 109 -19.88 2.88 -17.64
N VAL A 110 -20.64 2.23 -16.76
CA VAL A 110 -20.76 2.59 -15.34
C VAL A 110 -19.45 2.40 -14.61
N LYS A 111 -18.75 1.30 -14.90
CA LYS A 111 -17.43 1.02 -14.37
C LYS A 111 -16.44 2.11 -14.79
N ASN A 112 -16.41 2.46 -16.08
CA ASN A 112 -15.53 3.51 -16.60
C ASN A 112 -15.84 4.89 -15.95
N GLN A 113 -17.11 5.24 -15.78
CA GLN A 113 -17.49 6.47 -15.08
C GLN A 113 -17.04 6.48 -13.61
N TYR A 114 -17.15 5.35 -12.90
CA TYR A 114 -16.65 5.21 -11.53
C TYR A 114 -15.12 5.34 -11.46
N GLU A 115 -14.41 4.73 -12.39
CA GLU A 115 -12.95 4.81 -12.49
C GLU A 115 -12.48 6.25 -12.74
N VAL A 116 -13.16 6.97 -13.64
CA VAL A 116 -12.90 8.40 -13.90
C VAL A 116 -13.19 9.25 -12.66
N LEU A 117 -14.25 8.93 -11.91
CA LEU A 117 -14.63 9.66 -10.69
C LEU A 117 -13.68 9.42 -9.51
N THR A 118 -13.17 8.20 -9.38
CA THR A 118 -12.31 7.79 -8.25
C THR A 118 -10.82 7.89 -8.56
N GLY A 119 -10.45 8.03 -9.83
CA GLY A 119 -9.07 8.01 -10.29
C GLY A 119 -8.41 6.63 -10.19
N VAL A 120 -9.19 5.56 -10.00
CA VAL A 120 -8.72 4.19 -9.86
C VAL A 120 -8.96 3.44 -11.17
N SER A 121 -7.91 3.05 -11.91
CA SER A 121 -8.06 2.25 -13.14
C SER A 121 -8.16 0.76 -12.81
N SER A 122 -9.18 0.06 -13.31
CA SER A 122 -9.67 -1.22 -12.74
C SER A 122 -9.12 -2.53 -13.33
N HIS A 123 -7.92 -2.57 -13.90
CA HIS A 123 -7.46 -3.77 -14.62
C HIS A 123 -7.26 -5.07 -13.79
N LYS A 124 -7.68 -5.18 -12.51
CA LYS A 124 -7.45 -6.37 -11.66
C LYS A 124 -8.51 -6.68 -10.58
N GLU A 125 -9.82 -6.56 -10.84
CA GLU A 125 -10.83 -6.65 -9.76
C GLU A 125 -11.40 -8.03 -9.41
N ASP A 126 -11.41 -9.02 -10.31
CA ASP A 126 -12.13 -10.27 -10.00
C ASP A 126 -11.40 -11.20 -9.01
N GLU A 127 -10.07 -11.08 -8.85
CA GLU A 127 -9.31 -11.73 -7.77
C GLU A 127 -9.34 -10.95 -6.44
N ALA A 128 -9.76 -9.67 -6.45
CA ALA A 128 -9.70 -8.79 -5.29
C ALA A 128 -10.87 -8.97 -4.30
N ARG A 129 -11.97 -9.64 -4.70
CA ARG A 129 -13.22 -9.70 -3.93
C ARG A 129 -13.17 -10.59 -2.68
N GLU A 130 -12.57 -11.78 -2.75
CA GLU A 130 -12.36 -12.60 -1.55
C GLU A 130 -11.27 -12.01 -0.64
N ALA A 131 -10.29 -11.32 -1.22
CA ALA A 131 -9.30 -10.59 -0.44
C ALA A 131 -9.92 -9.38 0.30
N TYR A 132 -10.98 -8.76 -0.23
CA TYR A 132 -11.56 -7.54 0.34
C TYR A 132 -12.27 -7.77 1.70
N GLU A 133 -12.98 -8.88 1.89
CA GLU A 133 -13.59 -9.21 3.19
C GLU A 133 -12.52 -9.49 4.28
N ASP A 134 -11.40 -10.11 3.88
CA ASP A 134 -10.26 -10.36 4.75
C ASP A 134 -9.48 -9.09 5.12
N VAL A 135 -9.48 -8.08 4.25
CA VAL A 135 -8.78 -6.80 4.46
C VAL A 135 -9.53 -5.86 5.39
N VAL A 136 -10.87 -5.89 5.37
CA VAL A 136 -11.72 -5.08 6.26
C VAL A 136 -11.55 -5.48 7.73
N GLU A 137 -11.16 -6.73 8.02
CA GLU A 137 -10.86 -7.21 9.38
C GLU A 137 -9.45 -6.87 9.90
N GLY A 138 -8.61 -6.17 9.13
CA GLY A 138 -7.24 -5.86 9.57
C GLY A 138 -6.37 -7.11 9.74
N LYS A 139 -6.44 -8.06 8.80
CA LYS A 139 -5.71 -9.33 8.94
C LYS A 139 -4.19 -9.23 8.82
N THR A 140 -3.66 -8.18 8.20
CA THR A 140 -2.20 -7.96 8.11
C THR A 140 -1.70 -7.11 9.28
N ALA A 141 -0.48 -7.39 9.76
CA ALA A 141 0.13 -6.62 10.84
C ALA A 141 0.21 -5.11 10.52
N ILE A 142 0.47 -4.75 9.25
CA ILE A 142 0.48 -3.36 8.78
C ILE A 142 -0.93 -2.74 8.85
N ALA A 143 -1.98 -3.45 8.42
CA ALA A 143 -3.35 -2.94 8.53
C ALA A 143 -3.75 -2.73 10.00
N LYS A 144 -3.42 -3.67 10.89
CA LYS A 144 -3.63 -3.52 12.35
C LYS A 144 -2.96 -2.26 12.87
N PHE A 145 -1.69 -2.06 12.54
CA PHE A 145 -0.94 -0.87 12.92
C PHE A 145 -1.67 0.42 12.52
N PHE A 146 -2.16 0.52 11.27
CA PHE A 146 -2.85 1.72 10.82
C PHE A 146 -4.23 1.91 11.45
N ILE A 147 -4.97 0.82 11.70
CA ILE A 147 -6.27 0.85 12.39
C ILE A 147 -6.09 1.32 13.84
N GLU A 148 -5.09 0.79 14.54
CA GLU A 148 -4.77 1.14 15.94
C GLU A 148 -4.27 2.59 16.08
N ASN A 149 -3.67 3.15 15.03
CA ASN A 149 -3.11 4.50 15.04
C ASN A 149 -4.02 5.59 14.45
N GLN A 150 -5.29 5.29 14.13
CA GLN A 150 -6.24 6.29 13.65
C GLN A 150 -6.36 7.47 14.61
N CYS A 151 -6.43 8.68 14.07
CA CYS A 151 -6.49 9.92 14.85
C CYS A 151 -7.23 11.02 14.07
N PRO A 152 -7.66 12.12 14.71
CA PRO A 152 -8.24 13.24 14.00
C PRO A 152 -7.37 13.68 12.80
N GLY A 153 -7.98 13.73 11.61
CA GLY A 153 -7.27 14.07 10.37
C GLY A 153 -6.72 12.88 9.59
N TYR A 154 -6.71 11.67 10.15
CA TYR A 154 -6.27 10.45 9.46
C TYR A 154 -7.21 9.27 9.71
N SER A 155 -7.66 8.64 8.62
CA SER A 155 -8.40 7.39 8.64
C SER A 155 -7.77 6.43 7.63
N TYR A 156 -7.43 5.22 8.07
CA TYR A 156 -6.86 4.21 7.19
C TYR A 156 -7.76 3.93 5.99
N SER A 157 -7.20 4.03 4.78
CA SER A 157 -7.94 3.96 3.51
C SER A 157 -7.46 2.84 2.59
N TYR A 158 -6.71 1.89 3.13
CA TYR A 158 -6.20 0.71 2.41
C TYR A 158 -5.31 1.04 1.20
N ARG A 159 -4.65 2.21 1.21
CA ARG A 159 -3.66 2.59 0.18
C ARG A 159 -2.30 1.95 0.47
N SER A 160 -1.31 2.27 -0.37
CA SER A 160 0.09 1.91 -0.12
C SER A 160 0.49 2.34 1.30
N SER A 161 1.19 1.46 2.01
CA SER A 161 1.64 1.70 3.38
C SER A 161 2.53 2.96 3.50
N VAL A 162 3.22 3.35 2.44
CA VAL A 162 3.98 4.61 2.39
C VAL A 162 3.06 5.82 2.45
N VAL A 163 1.99 5.80 1.66
CA VAL A 163 1.01 6.90 1.60
C VAL A 163 0.28 7.00 2.93
N GLU A 164 -0.19 5.86 3.45
CA GLU A 164 -0.89 5.78 4.73
C GLU A 164 0.01 6.25 5.90
N LEU A 165 1.28 5.85 5.95
CA LEU A 165 2.21 6.33 6.97
C LEU A 165 2.49 7.82 6.83
N SER A 166 2.64 8.34 5.61
CA SER A 166 2.86 9.77 5.38
C SER A 166 1.69 10.59 5.90
N GLU A 167 0.46 10.20 5.57
CA GLU A 167 -0.74 10.92 6.02
C GLU A 167 -0.98 10.78 7.52
N LEU A 168 -0.68 9.62 8.11
CA LEU A 168 -0.71 9.43 9.55
C LEU A 168 0.31 10.35 10.25
N VAL A 169 1.53 10.44 9.72
CA VAL A 169 2.57 11.35 10.25
C VAL A 169 2.14 12.80 10.12
N GLU A 170 1.56 13.21 8.98
CA GLU A 170 1.02 14.56 8.80
C GLU A 170 -0.08 14.89 9.80
N ALA A 171 -1.06 13.99 9.97
CA ALA A 171 -2.15 14.21 10.93
C ALA A 171 -1.63 14.30 12.38
N ARG A 172 -0.62 13.50 12.73
CA ARG A 172 0.02 13.56 14.05
C ARG A 172 0.85 14.84 14.24
N GLU A 173 1.50 15.31 13.19
CA GLU A 173 2.23 16.59 13.17
C GLU A 173 1.25 17.75 13.38
N ASP A 174 0.13 17.79 12.65
CA ASP A 174 -0.94 18.79 12.81
C ASP A 174 -1.50 18.78 14.25
N MET A 175 -1.81 17.61 14.81
CA MET A 175 -2.27 17.48 16.20
C MET A 175 -1.22 17.94 17.21
N TRP A 176 0.04 17.62 16.96
CA TRP A 176 1.15 18.03 17.83
C TRP A 176 1.32 19.54 17.83
N GLU A 177 1.14 20.20 16.68
CA GLU A 177 1.14 21.66 16.53
C GLU A 177 -0.05 22.30 17.26
N GLU A 178 -1.26 21.76 17.13
CA GLU A 178 -2.46 22.25 17.83
C GLU A 178 -2.31 22.20 19.36
N ILE A 179 -1.77 21.09 19.90
CA ILE A 179 -1.54 20.92 21.34
C ILE A 179 -0.41 21.81 21.84
N ALA A 180 0.58 22.12 20.99
CA ALA A 180 1.71 22.97 21.35
C ALA A 180 1.30 24.42 21.63
N GLY A 181 0.35 24.94 20.84
CA GLY A 181 0.03 26.37 20.77
C GLY A 181 1.22 27.24 20.33
N ASP A 182 1.11 28.56 20.51
CA ASP A 182 2.14 29.57 20.15
C ASP A 182 3.41 29.54 21.03
N ARG A 183 3.50 28.65 22.02
CA ARG A 183 4.67 28.61 22.91
C ARG A 183 5.87 28.06 22.16
N GLU A 184 6.85 28.94 21.90
CA GLU A 184 8.18 28.71 21.33
C GLU A 184 8.74 27.29 21.54
N ARG A 185 8.33 26.34 20.69
CA ARG A 185 8.94 25.01 20.67
C ARG A 185 10.15 25.03 19.75
N ARG A 186 11.32 24.74 20.32
CA ARG A 186 12.55 24.49 19.58
C ARG A 186 12.55 23.07 18.98
N GLY A 187 11.70 22.78 17.99
CA GLY A 187 11.81 21.49 17.29
C GLY A 187 10.66 21.14 16.34
N SER A 188 10.90 20.14 15.50
CA SER A 188 9.91 19.53 14.60
C SER A 188 9.32 18.27 15.24
N TYR A 189 8.06 17.93 14.94
CA TYR A 189 7.41 16.68 15.38
C TYR A 189 8.28 15.44 15.12
N LYS A 190 8.97 15.41 13.98
CA LYS A 190 9.90 14.34 13.56
C LYS A 190 11.11 14.10 14.48
N LYS A 191 11.32 14.95 15.49
CA LYS A 191 12.38 14.79 16.51
C LYS A 191 11.83 14.35 17.87
N THR A 192 10.53 14.10 17.98
CA THR A 192 9.88 13.68 19.22
C THR A 192 9.96 12.17 19.42
N GLU A 193 9.90 11.71 20.67
CA GLU A 193 9.83 10.28 20.99
C GLU A 193 8.58 9.62 20.41
N GLU A 194 7.46 10.35 20.31
CA GLU A 194 6.24 9.85 19.70
C GLU A 194 6.46 9.47 18.23
N TYR A 195 7.12 10.33 17.44
CA TYR A 195 7.44 10.03 16.05
C TYR A 195 8.37 8.81 15.93
N TYR A 196 9.40 8.72 16.76
CA TYR A 196 10.32 7.58 16.72
C TYR A 196 9.63 6.26 17.11
N ARG A 197 8.75 6.29 18.10
CA ARG A 197 7.92 5.14 18.48
C ARG A 197 7.00 4.73 17.33
N LEU A 198 6.29 5.67 16.71
CA LEU A 198 5.42 5.41 15.57
C LEU A 198 6.16 4.74 14.41
N GLN A 199 7.35 5.25 14.06
CA GLN A 199 8.20 4.66 13.02
C GLN A 199 8.69 3.26 13.39
N ARG A 200 9.05 3.02 14.65
CA ARG A 200 9.45 1.70 15.14
C ARG A 200 8.31 0.70 15.03
N GLU A 201 7.13 1.05 15.53
CA GLU A 201 5.93 0.20 15.47
C GLU A 201 5.56 -0.15 14.02
N PHE A 202 5.60 0.83 13.12
CA PHE A 202 5.38 0.59 11.69
C PHE A 202 6.39 -0.40 11.09
N GLN A 203 7.67 -0.27 11.43
CA GLN A 203 8.71 -1.18 10.94
C GLN A 203 8.55 -2.60 11.52
N VAL A 204 8.17 -2.73 12.79
CA VAL A 204 7.84 -4.03 13.40
C VAL A 204 6.66 -4.69 12.68
N ALA A 205 5.58 -3.94 12.43
CA ALA A 205 4.43 -4.43 11.68
C ALA A 205 4.80 -4.83 10.25
N THR A 206 5.70 -4.08 9.62
CA THR A 206 6.25 -4.36 8.29
C THR A 206 7.00 -5.70 8.28
N GLU A 207 7.86 -5.94 9.26
CA GLU A 207 8.60 -7.20 9.38
C GLU A 207 7.70 -8.40 9.65
N GLU A 208 6.69 -8.24 10.51
CA GLU A 208 5.71 -9.30 10.78
C GLU A 208 4.88 -9.66 9.56
N CYS A 209 4.49 -8.66 8.79
CA CYS A 209 3.76 -8.87 7.56
C CYS A 209 4.63 -9.59 6.52
N PHE A 210 5.89 -9.20 6.39
CA PHE A 210 6.86 -9.84 5.51
C PHE A 210 7.14 -11.30 5.89
N GLU A 211 7.38 -11.58 7.17
CA GLU A 211 7.55 -12.94 7.69
C GLU A 211 6.33 -13.82 7.41
N SER A 212 5.13 -13.28 7.66
CA SER A 212 3.88 -14.01 7.41
C SER A 212 3.75 -14.35 5.93
N PHE A 213 4.17 -13.45 5.05
CA PHE A 213 4.13 -13.66 3.61
C PHE A 213 5.06 -14.77 3.13
N LEU A 214 6.29 -14.82 3.64
CA LEU A 214 7.26 -15.84 3.24
C LEU A 214 6.94 -17.24 3.76
N ARG A 215 6.05 -17.34 4.76
CA ARG A 215 5.59 -18.61 5.38
C ARG A 215 4.34 -19.20 4.72
N VAL A 216 3.74 -18.50 3.75
CA VAL A 216 2.52 -19.00 3.11
C VAL A 216 2.80 -20.32 2.42
N LYS A 217 2.08 -21.37 2.82
CA LYS A 217 2.22 -22.71 2.24
C LYS A 217 1.75 -22.68 0.79
N ILE A 218 2.64 -23.04 -0.14
CA ILE A 218 2.28 -23.29 -1.54
C ILE A 218 1.77 -24.72 -1.61
N GLY A 219 0.49 -24.89 -1.96
CA GLY A 219 -0.29 -26.13 -1.79
C GLY A 219 0.16 -27.37 -2.59
N SER A 220 1.37 -27.39 -3.14
CA SER A 220 1.84 -28.45 -4.03
C SER A 220 3.21 -29.05 -3.66
N LEU A 221 3.89 -28.58 -2.61
CA LEU A 221 5.15 -29.16 -2.14
C LEU A 221 4.89 -29.89 -0.82
N GLU A 222 5.31 -31.17 -0.77
CA GLU A 222 5.31 -32.03 0.41
C GLU A 222 5.63 -31.22 1.68
N GLU A 223 4.82 -31.43 2.73
CA GLU A 223 4.58 -30.64 3.94
C GLU A 223 5.80 -30.28 4.82
N LYS A 224 6.91 -29.87 4.23
CA LYS A 224 8.04 -29.29 4.94
C LYS A 224 7.77 -27.81 5.10
N GLU A 225 7.69 -27.34 6.34
CA GLU A 225 7.60 -25.92 6.66
C GLU A 225 8.81 -25.20 6.04
N THR A 226 8.58 -24.53 4.90
CA THR A 226 9.61 -23.77 4.19
C THR A 226 10.06 -22.63 5.07
N ARG A 227 11.36 -22.52 5.27
CA ARG A 227 11.90 -21.47 6.12
C ARG A 227 11.86 -20.15 5.36
N PRO A 228 11.48 -19.02 5.98
CA PRO A 228 11.35 -17.74 5.28
C PRO A 228 12.56 -17.32 4.42
N TRP A 229 13.78 -17.60 4.88
CA TRP A 229 14.98 -17.28 4.12
C TRP A 229 15.21 -18.18 2.89
N GLU A 230 14.67 -19.40 2.89
CA GLU A 230 14.69 -20.29 1.72
C GLU A 230 13.82 -19.69 0.62
N THR A 231 12.59 -19.31 0.97
CA THR A 231 11.65 -18.60 0.09
C THR A 231 12.26 -17.29 -0.43
N LEU A 232 12.93 -16.52 0.43
CA LEU A 232 13.60 -15.29 0.03
C LEU A 232 14.74 -15.54 -0.96
N ALA A 233 15.60 -16.52 -0.71
CA ALA A 233 16.69 -16.87 -1.63
C ALA A 233 16.16 -17.32 -3.00
N GLU A 234 15.03 -18.02 -3.03
CA GLU A 234 14.36 -18.45 -4.24
C GLU A 234 13.75 -17.27 -5.02
N LEU A 235 13.06 -16.35 -4.33
CA LEU A 235 12.55 -15.10 -4.93
C LEU A 235 13.67 -14.28 -5.58
N LEU A 236 14.85 -14.26 -4.94
CA LEU A 236 16.03 -13.56 -5.44
C LEU A 236 16.82 -14.36 -6.49
N LYS A 237 16.40 -15.59 -6.82
CA LYS A 237 17.05 -16.48 -7.80
C LYS A 237 18.55 -16.69 -7.52
N LEU A 238 18.89 -16.90 -6.26
CA LEU A 238 20.28 -17.09 -5.79
C LEU A 238 20.79 -18.54 -5.92
N GLY A 239 20.17 -19.32 -6.80
CA GLY A 239 20.47 -20.74 -7.01
C GLY A 239 19.63 -21.65 -6.11
N LYS A 240 20.21 -22.78 -5.70
CA LYS A 240 19.53 -23.74 -4.81
C LYS A 240 19.30 -23.09 -3.45
N ALA A 241 18.08 -23.20 -2.92
CA ALA A 241 17.73 -22.66 -1.61
C ALA A 241 18.71 -23.19 -0.53
N PRO A 242 19.39 -22.30 0.21
CA PRO A 242 20.36 -22.69 1.21
C PRO A 242 19.68 -23.33 2.42
N MET A 243 20.19 -24.48 2.85
CA MET A 243 19.61 -25.24 3.97
C MET A 243 19.84 -24.54 5.33
N ASP A 244 20.91 -23.75 5.45
CA ASP A 244 21.26 -23.01 6.64
C ASP A 244 21.17 -21.49 6.44
N ARG A 245 20.82 -20.79 7.53
CA ARG A 245 20.59 -19.35 7.53
C ARG A 245 21.86 -18.54 7.31
N SER A 246 23.04 -19.06 7.70
CA SER A 246 24.30 -18.35 7.53
C SER A 246 24.69 -18.28 6.07
N THR A 247 24.57 -19.39 5.34
CA THR A 247 24.76 -19.43 3.89
C THR A 247 23.73 -18.54 3.18
N ALA A 248 22.47 -18.55 3.64
CA ALA A 248 21.45 -17.63 3.13
C ALA A 248 21.85 -16.16 3.32
N ALA A 249 22.37 -15.79 4.49
CA ALA A 249 22.82 -14.44 4.77
C ALA A 249 23.93 -14.00 3.82
N GLU A 250 24.95 -14.84 3.60
CA GLU A 250 26.06 -14.51 2.69
C GLU A 250 25.58 -14.36 1.23
N LEU A 251 24.68 -15.24 0.77
CA LEU A 251 24.11 -15.14 -0.57
C LEU A 251 23.23 -13.89 -0.74
N ILE A 252 22.28 -13.67 0.19
CA ILE A 252 21.32 -12.56 0.10
C ILE A 252 22.04 -11.21 0.22
N LYS A 253 23.13 -11.12 0.99
CA LYS A 253 23.96 -9.91 1.09
C LYS A 253 24.63 -9.51 -0.22
N THR A 254 24.68 -10.39 -1.24
CA THR A 254 25.15 -10.00 -2.58
C THR A 254 24.09 -9.23 -3.38
N VAL A 255 22.86 -9.18 -2.89
CA VAL A 255 21.72 -8.54 -3.55
C VAL A 255 21.43 -7.20 -2.88
N HIS A 256 21.56 -6.12 -3.65
CA HIS A 256 21.28 -4.77 -3.18
C HIS A 256 19.86 -4.39 -3.58
N ILE A 257 18.89 -4.45 -2.67
CA ILE A 257 17.50 -4.05 -2.93
C ILE A 257 17.05 -3.10 -1.81
N ASN A 258 16.25 -2.08 -2.16
CA ASN A 258 15.58 -1.27 -1.15
C ASN A 258 14.44 -2.08 -0.53
N ILE A 259 14.49 -2.30 0.78
CA ILE A 259 13.52 -3.13 1.50
C ILE A 259 12.10 -2.67 1.25
N TYR A 260 11.85 -1.36 1.26
CA TYR A 260 10.51 -0.85 1.10
C TYR A 260 9.97 -1.00 -0.33
N ASP A 261 10.81 -0.84 -1.36
CA ASP A 261 10.42 -1.15 -2.74
C ASP A 261 10.11 -2.64 -2.92
N PHE A 262 10.91 -3.51 -2.28
CA PHE A 262 10.66 -4.95 -2.29
C PHE A 262 9.34 -5.27 -1.63
N ILE A 263 9.08 -4.61 -0.51
CA ILE A 263 7.86 -4.77 0.26
C ILE A 263 6.63 -4.32 -0.53
N ASP A 264 6.72 -3.20 -1.25
CA ASP A 264 5.62 -2.71 -2.08
C ASP A 264 5.20 -3.68 -3.20
N LEU A 265 6.09 -4.57 -3.68
CA LEU A 265 5.74 -5.58 -4.67
C LEU A 265 4.67 -6.55 -4.18
N PHE A 266 4.63 -6.82 -2.88
CA PHE A 266 3.73 -7.81 -2.28
C PHE A 266 2.33 -7.26 -2.02
N THR A 267 2.07 -5.97 -2.29
CA THR A 267 0.76 -5.33 -2.07
C THR A 267 0.20 -5.64 -0.66
N PHE A 268 0.97 -5.45 0.41
CA PHE A 268 0.65 -5.88 1.80
C PHE A 268 -0.65 -5.34 2.41
N HIS A 269 -1.37 -4.45 1.71
CA HIS A 269 -2.75 -4.16 2.05
C HIS A 269 -3.66 -5.39 1.81
N LEU A 270 -3.23 -6.34 0.97
CA LEU A 270 -3.89 -7.63 0.77
C LEU A 270 -3.29 -8.69 1.70
N PRO A 271 -4.09 -9.69 2.12
CA PRO A 271 -3.62 -10.79 2.92
C PRO A 271 -2.56 -11.56 2.14
N PRO A 272 -1.53 -12.11 2.80
CA PRO A 272 -0.60 -13.01 2.14
C PRO A 272 -1.33 -14.16 1.47
N SER A 273 -1.21 -14.27 0.15
CA SER A 273 -1.85 -15.33 -0.62
C SER A 273 -0.80 -16.23 -1.25
N ALA A 274 -1.06 -17.54 -1.23
CA ALA A 274 -0.18 -18.53 -1.86
C ALA A 274 -0.03 -18.24 -3.35
N ASN A 275 -1.12 -17.80 -4.00
CA ASN A 275 -1.15 -17.42 -5.40
C ASN A 275 -0.25 -16.20 -5.68
N THR A 276 -0.24 -15.18 -4.81
CA THR A 276 0.66 -14.03 -4.97
C THR A 276 2.12 -14.45 -4.87
N LEU A 277 2.45 -15.25 -3.85
CA LEU A 277 3.82 -15.78 -3.68
C LEU A 277 4.23 -16.66 -4.87
N GLU A 278 3.35 -17.56 -5.31
CA GLU A 278 3.57 -18.43 -6.47
C GLU A 278 3.76 -17.61 -7.75
N LYS A 279 2.92 -16.60 -8.01
CA LYS A 279 3.09 -15.67 -9.13
C LYS A 279 4.47 -15.00 -9.09
N LEU A 280 4.91 -14.51 -7.94
CA LEU A 280 6.24 -13.89 -7.77
C LEU A 280 7.39 -14.89 -7.95
N LEU A 281 7.23 -16.14 -7.56
CA LEU A 281 8.25 -17.19 -7.75
C LEU A 281 8.34 -17.66 -9.21
N THR A 282 7.22 -17.63 -9.95
CA THR A 282 7.09 -18.26 -11.27
C THR A 282 7.05 -17.28 -12.43
N THR A 283 6.09 -16.34 -12.45
CA THR A 283 5.77 -15.50 -13.61
C THR A 283 6.22 -14.05 -13.45
N GLU A 284 6.32 -13.58 -12.21
CA GLU A 284 6.66 -12.20 -11.87
C GLU A 284 8.06 -12.04 -11.24
N PHE A 285 8.87 -13.10 -11.20
CA PHE A 285 10.21 -13.05 -10.60
C PHE A 285 11.09 -11.94 -11.23
N TYR A 286 10.90 -11.63 -12.52
CA TYR A 286 11.64 -10.58 -13.20
C TYR A 286 11.37 -9.20 -12.58
N ARG A 287 10.16 -8.97 -12.05
CA ARG A 287 9.81 -7.73 -11.32
C ARG A 287 10.66 -7.57 -10.07
N VAL A 288 10.90 -8.66 -9.33
CA VAL A 288 11.80 -8.68 -8.17
C VAL A 288 13.23 -8.33 -8.59
N GLN A 289 13.71 -8.90 -9.69
CA GLN A 289 15.07 -8.66 -10.18
C GLN A 289 15.29 -7.20 -10.63
N LYS A 290 14.26 -6.53 -11.16
CA LYS A 290 14.31 -5.10 -11.52
C LYS A 290 14.42 -4.15 -10.32
N LEU A 291 14.21 -4.63 -9.10
CA LEU A 291 14.43 -3.83 -7.89
C LEU A 291 15.89 -3.79 -7.46
N ARG A 292 16.75 -4.60 -8.05
CA ARG A 292 18.17 -4.64 -7.71
C ARG A 292 18.86 -3.33 -8.08
N PHE A 293 19.83 -2.98 -7.26
CA PHE A 293 20.80 -1.93 -7.49
C PHE A 293 22.16 -2.56 -7.80
N PRO A 294 22.98 -1.92 -8.65
CA PRO A 294 24.28 -2.47 -9.03
C PRO A 294 25.21 -2.71 -7.84
N ASP A 295 25.20 -1.78 -6.88
CA ASP A 295 26.05 -1.80 -5.70
C ASP A 295 25.39 -1.11 -4.50
N VAL A 296 26.01 -1.27 -3.33
CA VAL A 296 25.56 -0.68 -2.07
C VAL A 296 25.58 0.86 -2.08
N VAL A 297 26.47 1.49 -2.85
CA VAL A 297 26.59 2.95 -2.93
C VAL A 297 25.37 3.53 -3.66
N THR A 298 25.00 2.92 -4.78
CA THR A 298 23.82 3.28 -5.57
C THR A 298 22.54 3.03 -4.77
N LEU A 299 22.45 1.90 -4.05
CA LEU A 299 21.34 1.61 -3.15
C LEU A 299 21.24 2.65 -2.02
N ALA A 300 22.36 3.05 -1.43
CA ALA A 300 22.40 4.03 -0.35
C ALA A 300 22.00 5.43 -0.84
N ALA A 301 22.50 5.85 -2.01
CA ALA A 301 22.10 7.10 -2.65
C ALA A 301 20.60 7.10 -2.96
N TYR A 302 20.09 6.02 -3.55
CA TYR A 302 18.66 5.84 -3.84
C TYR A 302 17.81 5.95 -2.58
N SER A 303 18.11 5.13 -1.57
CA SER A 303 17.33 5.06 -0.33
C SER A 303 17.31 6.40 0.41
N ARG A 304 18.40 7.16 0.32
CA ARG A 304 18.50 8.51 0.88
C ARG A 304 17.69 9.54 0.09
N LEU A 305 17.75 9.48 -1.26
CA LEU A 305 17.00 10.38 -2.15
C LEU A 305 15.50 10.32 -1.88
N ILE A 306 14.96 9.13 -1.69
CA ILE A 306 13.52 8.92 -1.49
C ILE A 306 13.12 8.85 -0.01
N HIS A 307 14.05 9.08 0.91
CA HIS A 307 13.85 8.97 2.37
C HIS A 307 13.28 7.61 2.84
N ARG A 308 13.59 6.51 2.14
CA ARG A 308 13.15 5.15 2.48
C ARG A 308 14.32 4.32 3.01
N VAL A 309 14.66 4.50 4.28
CA VAL A 309 15.74 3.76 4.97
C VAL A 309 15.17 2.98 6.14
N TYR A 310 15.33 1.65 6.10
CA TYR A 310 14.93 0.78 7.20
C TYR A 310 15.95 0.88 8.34
N ASN A 311 15.49 1.05 9.58
CA ASN A 311 16.39 1.16 10.73
C ASN A 311 16.77 -0.24 11.25
N LEU A 312 18.08 -0.53 11.28
CA LEU A 312 18.62 -1.78 11.80
C LEU A 312 18.21 -2.03 13.26
N GLU A 313 18.11 -1.00 14.08
CA GLU A 313 17.74 -1.12 15.50
C GLU A 313 16.30 -1.60 15.69
N ASN A 314 15.45 -1.43 14.68
CA ASN A 314 14.05 -1.84 14.71
C ASN A 314 13.85 -3.23 14.09
N ALA A 315 14.88 -3.80 13.46
CA ALA A 315 14.80 -5.13 12.86
C ALA A 315 14.90 -6.22 13.94
N LYS A 316 14.07 -7.26 13.84
CA LYS A 316 14.15 -8.42 14.73
C LYS A 316 15.48 -9.13 14.51
N THR A 317 16.26 -9.38 15.56
CA THR A 317 17.59 -10.03 15.48
C THR A 317 17.60 -11.31 14.64
N ASN A 318 16.50 -12.08 14.68
CA ASN A 318 16.32 -13.32 13.93
C ASN A 318 15.28 -13.23 12.80
N GLY A 319 14.84 -12.02 12.45
CA GLY A 319 13.91 -11.81 11.35
C GLY A 319 14.59 -11.88 9.99
N THR A 320 13.82 -12.18 8.95
CA THR A 320 14.32 -12.43 7.59
C THR A 320 14.67 -11.14 6.87
N LEU A 321 14.03 -10.02 7.23
CA LEU A 321 14.39 -8.71 6.71
C LEU A 321 15.83 -8.30 7.05
N VAL A 322 16.36 -8.76 8.19
CA VAL A 322 17.77 -8.51 8.56
C VAL A 322 18.74 -9.04 7.50
N LEU A 323 18.37 -10.08 6.77
CA LEU A 323 19.21 -10.64 5.70
C LEU A 323 19.35 -9.68 4.50
N LEU A 324 18.39 -8.76 4.31
CA LEU A 324 18.40 -7.73 3.27
C LEU A 324 19.05 -6.42 3.75
N LEU A 325 19.40 -6.30 5.04
CA LEU A 325 19.94 -5.06 5.57
C LEU A 325 21.39 -4.85 5.16
N HIS A 326 21.63 -3.68 4.57
CA HIS A 326 22.94 -3.18 4.21
C HIS A 326 23.33 -2.01 5.12
N ARG A 327 24.59 -1.93 5.53
CA ARG A 327 25.09 -0.81 6.35
C ARG A 327 25.33 0.43 5.51
N LEU A 328 24.24 1.06 5.05
CA LEU A 328 24.29 2.21 4.15
C LEU A 328 25.00 3.43 4.77
N LYS A 329 24.95 3.57 6.11
CA LYS A 329 25.53 4.70 6.86
C LYS A 329 27.04 4.87 6.63
N GLU A 330 27.75 3.77 6.38
CA GLU A 330 29.19 3.79 6.09
C GLU A 330 29.51 4.57 4.80
N HIS A 331 28.54 4.65 3.88
CA HIS A 331 28.67 5.38 2.62
C HIS A 331 28.08 6.80 2.67
N PHE A 332 27.41 7.20 3.76
CA PHE A 332 26.66 8.45 3.81
C PHE A 332 27.52 9.71 3.63
N ARG A 333 28.78 9.70 4.10
CA ARG A 333 29.70 10.84 3.86
C ARG A 333 29.97 11.04 2.37
N SER A 334 30.26 9.95 1.64
CA SER A 334 30.42 10.02 0.17
C SER A 334 29.14 10.40 -0.55
N ILE A 335 27.99 10.05 0.04
CA ILE A 335 26.68 10.35 -0.52
C ILE A 335 26.27 11.79 -0.23
N ASP A 336 26.70 12.43 0.86
CA ASP A 336 26.35 13.82 1.14
C ASP A 336 26.80 14.76 0.01
N ASP A 337 28.01 14.56 -0.49
CA ASP A 337 28.53 15.35 -1.62
C ASP A 337 27.85 14.99 -2.94
N LEU A 338 27.52 13.72 -3.14
CA LEU A 338 26.68 13.28 -4.26
C LEU A 338 25.29 13.92 -4.22
N MET A 339 24.66 13.98 -3.04
CA MET A 339 23.34 14.56 -2.84
C MET A 339 23.38 16.06 -3.12
N LYS A 340 24.40 16.78 -2.66
CA LYS A 340 24.61 18.18 -3.05
C LYS A 340 24.68 18.30 -4.57
N MET A 341 25.50 17.49 -5.24
CA MET A 341 25.62 17.51 -6.70
C MET A 341 24.27 17.26 -7.39
N ILE A 342 23.50 16.28 -6.93
CA ILE A 342 22.17 15.94 -7.48
C ILE A 342 21.21 17.13 -7.35
N HIS A 343 21.12 17.74 -6.16
CA HIS A 343 20.23 18.88 -5.91
C HIS A 343 20.62 20.11 -6.73
N HIS A 344 21.91 20.33 -6.99
CA HIS A 344 22.35 21.43 -7.86
C HIS A 344 21.97 21.20 -9.33
N ARG A 345 22.01 19.95 -9.80
CA ARG A 345 21.67 19.60 -11.19
C ARG A 345 20.17 19.48 -11.43
N ASN A 346 19.43 19.04 -10.42
CA ASN A 346 18.01 18.83 -10.46
C ASN A 346 17.38 19.41 -9.19
N PRO A 347 17.11 20.73 -9.15
CA PRO A 347 16.40 21.33 -8.03
C PRO A 347 14.95 20.79 -8.05
N TRP A 348 14.67 19.83 -7.18
CA TRP A 348 13.31 19.30 -6.98
C TRP A 348 12.65 20.03 -5.82
N ASP A 349 11.38 20.40 -6.02
CA ASP A 349 10.50 20.79 -4.92
C ASP A 349 9.99 19.52 -4.23
N GLY A 350 10.83 18.95 -3.34
CA GLY A 350 10.48 17.82 -2.48
C GLY A 350 11.15 16.49 -2.83
N THR A 351 10.62 15.41 -2.26
CA THR A 351 11.15 14.05 -2.42
C THR A 351 10.86 13.54 -3.84
N PRO A 352 11.88 13.15 -4.64
CA PRO A 352 11.67 12.60 -5.97
C PRO A 352 10.90 11.26 -5.89
N SER A 353 10.12 10.96 -6.92
CA SER A 353 9.51 9.63 -7.05
C SER A 353 10.59 8.55 -7.24
N PRO A 354 10.32 7.28 -6.86
CA PRO A 354 11.21 6.14 -7.10
C PRO A 354 11.78 6.08 -8.53
N ASP A 355 10.94 6.28 -9.53
CA ASP A 355 11.36 6.23 -10.94
C ASP A 355 12.26 7.41 -11.33
N MET A 356 11.96 8.61 -10.83
CA MET A 356 12.78 9.79 -11.04
C MET A 356 14.16 9.64 -10.37
N ALA A 357 14.20 9.09 -9.15
CA ALA A 357 15.43 8.81 -8.44
C ALA A 357 16.28 7.75 -9.18
N LYS A 358 15.68 6.64 -9.63
CA LYS A 358 16.38 5.62 -10.43
C LYS A 358 16.92 6.19 -11.75
N LYS A 359 16.12 6.99 -12.46
CA LYS A 359 16.53 7.64 -13.71
C LYS A 359 17.73 8.57 -13.49
N THR A 360 17.71 9.36 -12.42
CA THR A 360 18.81 10.27 -12.07
C THR A 360 20.08 9.50 -11.72
N LEU A 361 19.97 8.43 -10.93
CA LEU A 361 21.12 7.59 -10.57
C LEU A 361 21.69 6.84 -11.78
N ARG A 362 20.85 6.43 -12.74
CA ARG A 362 21.30 5.85 -14.02
C ARG A 362 22.17 6.80 -14.84
N GLN A 363 21.91 8.11 -14.77
CA GLN A 363 22.75 9.11 -15.44
C GLN A 363 24.08 9.33 -14.73
N ILE A 364 24.12 9.15 -13.40
CA ILE A 364 25.32 9.34 -12.58
C ILE A 364 26.24 8.11 -12.63
N PHE A 365 25.65 6.92 -12.60
CA PHE A 365 26.35 5.63 -12.56
C PHE A 365 26.06 4.78 -13.80
N PRO A 366 26.25 5.29 -15.04
CA PRO A 366 25.78 4.62 -16.24
C PRO A 366 26.44 3.26 -16.45
N ARG A 367 27.71 3.09 -16.05
CA ARG A 367 28.48 1.85 -16.24
C ARG A 367 28.00 0.74 -15.32
N GLU A 368 27.70 1.09 -14.07
CA GLU A 368 27.22 0.19 -13.04
C GLU A 368 25.82 -0.34 -13.42
N TRP A 369 24.94 0.56 -13.88
CA TRP A 369 23.62 0.19 -14.38
C TRP A 369 23.69 -0.61 -15.68
N GLU A 370 24.57 -0.26 -16.62
CA GLU A 370 24.75 -1.03 -17.85
C GLU A 370 25.18 -2.48 -17.57
N ARG A 371 26.06 -2.69 -16.58
CA ARG A 371 26.45 -4.04 -16.14
C ARG A 371 25.26 -4.83 -15.59
N LEU A 372 24.45 -4.22 -14.74
CA LEU A 372 23.25 -4.87 -14.19
C LEU A 372 22.22 -5.15 -15.29
N ASP A 373 21.98 -4.19 -16.17
CA ASP A 373 21.05 -4.32 -17.31
C ASP A 373 21.50 -5.44 -18.26
N LYS A 374 22.82 -5.59 -18.49
CA LYS A 374 23.39 -6.70 -19.25
C LYS A 374 23.15 -8.03 -18.55
N GLU A 375 23.41 -8.13 -17.24
CA GLU A 375 23.14 -9.35 -16.45
C GLU A 375 21.66 -9.76 -16.56
N LEU A 376 20.75 -8.79 -16.38
CA LEU A 376 19.30 -9.03 -16.46
C LEU A 376 18.87 -9.44 -17.86
N ARG A 377 19.44 -8.84 -18.91
CA ARG A 377 19.15 -9.19 -20.31
C ARG A 377 19.61 -10.61 -20.64
N GLU A 378 20.78 -11.01 -20.15
CA GLU A 378 21.34 -12.35 -20.38
C GLU A 378 20.55 -13.42 -19.61
N ARG A 379 20.16 -13.13 -18.37
CA ARG A 379 19.37 -14.06 -17.55
C ARG A 379 17.89 -14.14 -17.98
N PHE A 380 17.30 -13.03 -18.41
CA PHE A 380 15.84 -12.91 -18.65
C PHE A 380 15.53 -12.25 -20.01
N PRO A 381 15.98 -12.83 -21.14
CA PRO A 381 15.91 -12.18 -22.45
C PRO A 381 14.49 -12.02 -23.01
N ARG A 382 13.50 -12.77 -22.52
CA ARG A 382 12.11 -12.67 -22.97
C ARG A 382 11.41 -11.50 -22.27
N GLU A 383 11.54 -11.43 -20.96
CA GLU A 383 10.96 -10.41 -20.09
C GLU A 383 11.61 -9.05 -20.36
N TRP A 384 12.93 -9.04 -20.56
CA TRP A 384 13.67 -7.83 -20.95
C TRP A 384 13.14 -7.20 -22.26
N ARG A 385 12.81 -8.01 -23.26
CA ARG A 385 12.28 -7.52 -24.55
C ARG A 385 10.88 -6.92 -24.42
N LYS A 386 10.00 -7.56 -23.63
CA LYS A 386 8.64 -7.06 -23.38
C LYS A 386 8.65 -5.66 -22.76
N ASP A 387 9.52 -5.44 -21.77
CA ASP A 387 9.56 -4.19 -21.02
C ASP A 387 10.21 -3.02 -21.77
N ASN A 388 11.03 -3.30 -22.78
CA ASN A 388 11.80 -2.28 -23.51
C ASN A 388 11.31 -2.09 -24.96
N GLY A 389 10.06 -2.50 -25.26
CA GLY A 389 9.41 -2.23 -26.55
C GLY A 389 10.01 -3.01 -27.73
N GLY A 390 10.16 -4.32 -27.57
CA GLY A 390 10.66 -5.24 -28.60
C GLY A 390 9.83 -5.30 -29.87
#